data_AF-A0A956ZK77-F1
#
_entry.id   AF-A0A956ZK77-F1
#
_cell.length_a   1.000
_cell.length_b   1.000
_cell.length_c   1.000
_cell.angle_alpha   90.00
_cell.angle_beta   90.00
_cell.angle_gamma   90.00
#
_symmetry.space_group_name_H-M   'P 1'
#
loop_
_entity.id
_entity.type
_entity.pdbx_description
1 polymer ?
#
loop_
_entity_poly.entity_id
_entity_poly.type
_entity_poly.pdbx_seq_one_letter_code
_entity_poly.pdbx_strand_id
1 'polypeptide(L)'
;MAEATSDIERVQLGVRMEKRMVKVLKGLAEFNNESLGQLLEKIVLHSFEPMPGEEGEWSASPHGKRALNALADLKRVYGMDYEVHAGRSFRASDE
;
A
#
# COMPACT_ATOMS: atom_id res chain seq x y z
N MET A 1 12.00 -20.33 -2.63
CA MET A 1 12.13 -20.12 -1.17
C MET A 1 10.74 -19.82 -0.69
N ALA A 2 10.21 -20.54 0.30
CA ALA A 2 8.87 -20.24 0.82
C ALA A 2 8.92 -18.84 1.45
N GLU A 3 8.14 -17.91 0.91
CA GLU A 3 8.01 -16.55 1.42
C GLU A 3 7.39 -16.65 2.82
N ALA A 4 8.08 -16.13 3.84
CA ALA A 4 7.62 -16.20 5.22
C ALA A 4 6.34 -15.37 5.34
N THR A 5 5.21 -16.01 5.67
CA THR A 5 3.93 -15.31 5.79
C THR A 5 3.90 -14.46 7.05
N SER A 6 3.55 -13.19 6.92
CA SER A 6 3.45 -12.25 8.03
C SER A 6 1.99 -12.12 8.48
N ASP A 7 1.75 -12.30 9.79
CA ASP A 7 0.44 -12.01 10.39
C ASP A 7 0.32 -10.50 10.58
N ILE A 8 -0.70 -9.90 9.96
CA ILE A 8 -0.94 -8.46 9.99
C ILE A 8 -2.31 -8.16 10.59
N GLU A 9 -2.40 -7.07 11.35
CA GLU A 9 -3.66 -6.54 11.88
C GLU A 9 -4.25 -5.55 10.87
N ARG A 10 -5.52 -5.74 10.50
CA ARG A 10 -6.25 -4.85 9.60
C ARG A 10 -7.31 -4.08 10.36
N VAL A 11 -7.47 -2.81 10.03
CA VAL A 11 -8.51 -1.93 10.60
C VAL A 11 -9.44 -1.42 9.52
N GLN A 12 -10.72 -1.27 9.86
CA GLN A 12 -11.71 -0.76 8.93
C GLN A 12 -11.55 0.75 8.71
N LEU A 13 -11.46 1.18 7.45
CA LEU A 13 -11.23 2.57 7.07
C LEU A 13 -12.52 3.28 6.64
N GLY A 14 -12.85 4.40 7.28
CA GLY A 14 -13.97 5.27 6.90
C GLY A 14 -13.53 6.44 6.02
N VAL A 15 -13.42 6.24 4.70
CA VAL A 15 -13.00 7.29 3.75
C VAL A 15 -14.06 7.63 2.70
N ARG A 16 -14.00 8.85 2.15
CA ARG A 16 -14.79 9.26 0.97
C ARG A 16 -13.90 9.25 -0.27
N MET A 17 -14.40 8.65 -1.34
CA MET A 17 -13.69 8.55 -2.62
C MET A 17 -14.68 8.72 -3.79
N GLU A 18 -14.18 9.12 -4.95
CA GLU A 18 -15.01 9.25 -6.15
C GLU A 18 -15.68 7.92 -6.52
N LYS A 19 -16.97 7.99 -6.91
CA LYS A 19 -17.83 6.81 -7.08
C LYS A 19 -17.35 5.85 -8.18
N ARG A 20 -16.92 6.37 -9.33
CA ARG A 20 -16.46 5.54 -10.46
C ARG A 20 -15.10 4.92 -10.16
N MET A 21 -14.21 5.64 -9.50
CA MET A 21 -12.93 5.13 -9.01
C MET A 21 -13.12 3.92 -8.09
N VAL A 22 -14.02 4.00 -7.12
CA VAL A 22 -14.33 2.85 -6.25
C VAL A 22 -14.85 1.64 -7.05
N LYS A 23 -15.65 1.87 -8.11
CA LYS A 23 -16.10 0.77 -8.98
C LYS A 23 -14.95 0.12 -9.73
N VAL A 24 -14.03 0.91 -10.27
CA VAL A 24 -12.85 0.40 -10.96
C VAL A 24 -11.95 -0.38 -10.01
N LEU A 25 -11.69 0.15 -8.81
CA LEU A 25 -10.88 -0.53 -7.80
C LEU A 25 -11.50 -1.85 -7.36
N LYS A 26 -12.81 -1.89 -7.09
CA LYS A 26 -13.51 -3.13 -6.74
C LYS A 26 -13.49 -4.16 -7.88
N GLY A 27 -13.71 -3.71 -9.12
CA GLY A 27 -13.64 -4.59 -10.28
C GLY A 27 -12.25 -5.16 -10.54
N LEU A 28 -11.20 -4.35 -10.34
CA LEU A 28 -9.81 -4.79 -10.45
C LEU A 28 -9.43 -5.78 -9.35
N ALA A 29 -9.86 -5.52 -8.11
CA ALA A 29 -9.63 -6.42 -6.98
C ALA A 29 -10.26 -7.79 -7.23
N GLU A 30 -11.53 -7.82 -7.68
CA GLU A 30 -12.22 -9.06 -8.07
C GLU A 30 -11.48 -9.80 -9.20
N PHE A 31 -11.08 -9.07 -10.25
CA PHE A 31 -10.34 -9.64 -11.38
C PHE A 31 -9.02 -10.30 -10.95
N ASN A 32 -8.33 -9.73 -9.95
CA ASN A 32 -7.08 -10.25 -9.41
C ASN A 32 -7.26 -11.29 -8.29
N ASN A 33 -8.51 -11.62 -7.92
CA ASN A 33 -8.81 -12.48 -6.77
C ASN A 33 -8.18 -11.98 -5.46
N GLU A 34 -8.23 -10.66 -5.22
CA GLU A 34 -7.78 -9.99 -4.01
C GLU A 34 -8.90 -9.12 -3.42
N SER A 35 -8.85 -8.84 -2.12
CA SER A 35 -9.77 -7.89 -1.48
C SER A 35 -9.44 -6.44 -1.89
N LEU A 36 -10.42 -5.54 -1.77
CA LEU A 36 -10.18 -4.10 -1.95
C LEU A 36 -9.10 -3.58 -0.99
N GLY A 37 -9.04 -4.11 0.24
CA GLY A 37 -8.00 -3.77 1.21
C GLY A 37 -6.61 -4.15 0.72
N GLN A 38 -6.42 -5.38 0.24
CA GLN A 38 -5.14 -5.84 -0.33
C GLN A 38 -4.70 -5.01 -1.54
N LEU A 39 -5.62 -4.67 -2.46
CA LEU A 39 -5.31 -3.79 -3.59
C LEU A 39 -4.87 -2.40 -3.11
N LEU A 40 -5.54 -1.83 -2.11
CA LEU A 40 -5.17 -0.53 -1.55
C LEU A 40 -3.81 -0.58 -0.85
N GLU A 41 -3.55 -1.60 -0.03
CA GLU A 41 -2.25 -1.84 0.61
C GLU A 41 -1.14 -1.90 -0.44
N LYS A 42 -1.34 -2.64 -1.53
CA LYS A 42 -0.39 -2.73 -2.65
C LYS A 42 -0.12 -1.37 -3.31
N ILE A 43 -1.17 -0.59 -3.62
CA ILE A 43 -1.02 0.75 -4.20
C ILE A 43 -0.26 1.68 -3.26
N VAL A 44 -0.56 1.63 -1.97
CA VAL A 44 0.08 2.46 -0.94
C VAL A 44 1.55 2.09 -0.77
N LEU A 45 1.88 0.79 -0.69
CA LEU A 45 3.26 0.32 -0.63
C LEU A 45 4.08 0.80 -1.82
N HIS A 46 3.51 0.76 -3.03
CA HIS A 46 4.13 1.36 -4.22
C HIS A 46 4.31 2.87 -4.09
N SER A 47 3.26 3.61 -3.70
CA SER A 47 3.31 5.07 -3.52
C SER A 47 4.37 5.51 -2.51
N PHE A 48 4.73 4.65 -1.56
CA PHE A 48 5.73 4.90 -0.52
C PHE A 48 7.17 4.70 -1.00
N GLU A 49 7.38 4.08 -2.17
CA GLU A 49 8.71 3.82 -2.69
C GLU A 49 9.26 5.06 -3.40
N PRO A 50 10.40 5.62 -2.95
CA PRO A 50 11.02 6.73 -3.64
C PRO A 50 11.69 6.26 -4.94
N MET A 51 11.57 7.04 -6.01
CA MET A 51 12.39 6.88 -7.20
C MET A 51 13.53 7.91 -7.17
N PRO A 52 14.79 7.51 -6.92
CA PRO A 52 15.90 8.46 -6.80
C PRO A 52 16.05 9.33 -8.05
N GLY A 53 16.01 10.65 -7.85
CA GLY A 53 16.10 11.64 -8.94
C GLY A 53 14.77 11.99 -9.62
N GLU A 54 13.68 11.28 -9.33
CA GLU A 54 12.33 11.50 -9.88
C GLU A 54 11.29 11.68 -8.76
N GLU A 55 11.71 12.11 -7.56
CA GLU A 55 10.85 12.18 -6.38
C GLU A 55 9.74 13.23 -6.55
N GLY A 56 8.49 12.79 -6.61
CA GLY A 56 7.33 13.65 -6.81
C GLY A 56 6.91 13.81 -8.28
N GLU A 57 7.69 13.28 -9.22
CA GLU A 57 7.41 13.35 -10.66
C GLU A 57 6.96 11.99 -11.22
N TRP A 58 7.48 10.88 -10.67
CA TRP A 58 7.13 9.54 -11.11
C TRP A 58 5.79 9.03 -10.56
N SER A 59 4.98 8.38 -11.39
CA SER A 59 3.66 7.85 -11.01
C SER A 59 3.68 6.87 -9.83
N ALA A 60 4.78 6.11 -9.66
CA ALA A 60 4.97 5.21 -8.53
C ALA A 60 5.79 5.83 -7.37
N SER A 61 6.29 7.07 -7.51
CA SER A 61 6.92 7.85 -6.44
C SER A 61 6.31 9.24 -6.39
N PRO A 62 4.99 9.37 -6.13
CA PRO A 62 4.25 10.62 -6.27
C PRO A 62 4.55 11.63 -5.15
N HIS A 63 5.43 11.30 -4.22
CA HIS A 63 5.77 12.12 -3.06
C HIS A 63 7.12 12.80 -3.25
N GLY A 64 7.17 14.12 -3.06
CA GLY A 64 8.43 14.86 -3.04
C GLY A 64 9.26 14.58 -1.78
N LYS A 65 10.53 14.98 -1.80
CA LYS A 65 11.53 14.72 -0.75
C LYS A 65 11.06 15.01 0.68
N ARG A 66 10.34 16.12 0.89
CA ARG A 66 9.79 16.48 2.21
C ARG A 66 8.78 15.46 2.72
N ALA A 67 7.88 14.98 1.87
CA ALA A 67 6.87 13.99 2.23
C ALA A 67 7.51 12.62 2.45
N LEU A 68 8.50 12.24 1.63
CA LEU A 68 9.26 11.00 1.80
C LEU A 68 10.05 10.96 3.12
N ASN A 69 10.64 12.09 3.55
CA ASN A 69 11.29 12.17 4.86
C ASN A 69 10.30 11.97 6.00
N ALA A 70 9.13 12.63 5.94
CA ALA A 70 8.08 12.45 6.93
C ALA A 70 7.56 11.00 6.95
N LEU A 71 7.41 10.38 5.78
CA LEU A 71 7.01 8.98 5.65
C LEU A 71 8.01 8.03 6.32
N ALA A 72 9.32 8.24 6.10
CA ALA A 72 10.37 7.43 6.73
C ALA A 72 10.34 7.54 8.27
N ASP A 73 10.13 8.76 8.79
CA ASP A 73 9.99 8.98 10.23
C ASP A 73 8.74 8.31 10.81
N LEU A 74 7.59 8.44 10.13
CA LEU A 74 6.34 7.82 10.57
C LEU A 74 6.43 6.29 10.54
N LYS A 75 7.00 5.70 9.48
CA LYS A 75 7.25 4.25 9.40
C LYS A 75 8.08 3.77 10.60
N ARG A 76 9.14 4.50 10.96
CA ARG A 76 9.97 4.19 12.13
C ARG A 76 9.20 4.30 13.45
N VAL A 77 8.37 5.34 13.62
CA VAL A 77 7.56 5.55 14.83
C VAL A 77 6.52 4.44 15.02
N TYR A 78 5.88 4.00 13.95
CA TYR A 78 4.83 2.97 13.99
C TYR A 78 5.34 1.54 13.79
N GLY A 79 6.66 1.34 13.65
CA GLY A 79 7.25 0.01 13.45
C GLY A 79 6.86 -0.64 12.12
N MET A 80 6.58 0.14 11.08
CA MET A 80 6.24 -0.36 9.74
C MET A 80 7.52 -0.55 8.90
N ASP A 81 7.97 -1.79 8.75
CA ASP A 81 9.21 -2.17 8.07
C ASP A 81 8.99 -2.91 6.73
N TYR A 82 7.81 -2.73 6.13
CA TYR A 82 7.44 -3.36 4.87
C TYR A 82 8.12 -2.75 3.65
N GLU A 83 8.58 -3.63 2.76
CA GLU A 83 9.04 -3.30 1.41
C GLU A 83 7.87 -3.22 0.40
N VAL A 84 8.14 -2.71 -0.80
CA VAL A 84 7.15 -2.39 -1.85
C VAL A 84 6.22 -3.55 -2.23
N HIS A 85 6.68 -4.79 -2.06
CA HIS A 85 5.98 -6.03 -2.42
C HIS A 85 5.58 -6.89 -1.22
N ALA A 86 5.74 -6.38 0.00
CA ALA A 86 5.51 -7.15 1.23
C ALA A 86 4.10 -7.72 1.33
N GLY A 87 3.12 -7.07 0.68
CA GLY A 87 1.73 -7.51 0.60
C GLY A 87 1.52 -8.93 0.06
N ARG A 88 2.48 -9.50 -0.70
CA ARG A 88 2.40 -10.91 -1.16
C ARG A 88 2.51 -11.92 -0.02
N SER A 89 3.20 -11.54 1.05
CA SER A 89 3.45 -12.37 2.23
C SER A 89 2.38 -12.20 3.32
N PHE A 90 1.51 -11.20 3.21
CA PHE A 90 0.51 -10.91 4.23
C PHE A 90 -0.58 -11.99 4.23
N ARG A 91 -0.80 -12.60 5.40
CA ARG A 91 -1.89 -13.57 5.53
C ARG A 91 -3.24 -12.86 5.42
N ALA A 92 -4.23 -13.52 4.83
CA ALA A 92 -5.62 -13.10 4.94
C ALA A 92 -6.02 -13.30 6.42
N SER A 93 -6.06 -12.21 7.16
CA SER A 93 -6.65 -12.17 8.49
C SER A 93 -8.13 -11.87 8.27
N ASP A 94 -8.92 -12.92 8.05
CA ASP A 94 -10.37 -12.82 8.01
C ASP A 94 -10.88 -12.69 9.46
N GLU A 95 -10.76 -11.50 10.05
CA GLU A 95 -11.47 -11.09 11.27
C GLU A 95 -11.60 -9.55 11.33
#